data_AF-A0A9X2GDG4-F1
#
_entry.id   AF-A0A9X2GDG4-F1
#
_cell.length_a   1.000
_cell.length_b   1.000
_cell.length_c   1.000
_cell.angle_alpha   90.00
_cell.angle_beta   90.00
_cell.angle_gamma   90.00
#
_symmetry.space_group_name_H-M   'P 1'
#
loop_
_entity.id
_entity.type
_entity.pdbx_description
1 polymer ?
#
loop_
_entity_poly.entity_id
_entity_poly.type
_entity_poly.pdbx_seq_one_letter_code
_entity_poly.pdbx_strand_id
1 'polypeptide(L)'
;MNERWDGASIARSVVDRGMTAWSTNAEEVSRTLPKLTAEVEKCLAAAPWGVGAEGEAFYRAHLGDGGPTEMINQCKRLAEEIVDAGDRLRHAIDNTRQTDADIDHDLTRLTREV
;
A
#
# COMPACT_ATOMS: atom_id res chain seq x y z
N MET A 1 22.92 17.65 33.95
CA MET A 1 23.02 17.27 32.53
C MET A 1 22.64 15.81 32.46
N ASN A 2 21.38 15.52 32.14
CA ASN A 2 20.83 14.17 31.93
C ASN A 2 19.52 14.41 31.19
N GLU A 3 19.61 14.72 29.90
CA GLU A 3 18.46 14.59 29.01
C GLU A 3 18.17 13.09 28.92
N ARG A 4 17.29 12.64 29.84
CA ARG A 4 16.62 11.35 29.75
C ARG A 4 15.99 11.31 28.37
N TRP A 5 16.34 10.28 27.62
CA TRP A 5 15.63 9.83 26.44
C TRP A 5 14.14 10.17 26.55
N ASP A 6 13.66 11.06 25.67
CA ASP A 6 12.26 11.54 25.63
C ASP A 6 11.27 10.39 25.44
N GLY A 7 11.75 9.24 24.93
CA GLY A 7 10.95 8.04 24.82
C GLY A 7 9.70 8.36 24.00
N ALA A 8 9.88 8.70 22.72
CA ALA A 8 8.79 8.75 21.76
C ALA A 8 8.18 7.35 21.65
N SER A 9 7.35 6.98 22.63
CA SER A 9 6.75 5.67 22.75
C SER A 9 5.77 5.55 21.59
N ILE A 10 5.87 4.49 20.82
CA ILE A 10 4.85 4.18 19.82
C ILE A 10 3.52 4.01 20.57
N ALA A 11 2.54 4.87 20.26
CA ALA A 11 1.18 4.76 20.79
C ALA A 11 0.52 3.51 20.21
N ARG A 12 0.71 2.37 20.89
CA ARG A 12 0.35 1.03 20.41
C ARG A 12 -1.08 0.95 19.89
N SER A 13 -2.04 1.49 20.63
CA SER A 13 -3.46 1.45 20.24
C SER A 13 -3.76 2.25 18.97
N VAL A 14 -3.01 3.30 18.69
CA VAL A 14 -3.16 4.13 17.48
C VAL A 14 -2.54 3.40 16.29
N VAL A 15 -1.34 2.86 16.46
CA VAL A 15 -0.63 2.13 15.40
C VAL A 15 -1.34 0.82 15.05
N ASP A 16 -1.74 0.02 16.04
CA ASP A 16 -2.46 -1.24 15.80
C ASP A 16 -3.77 -0.97 15.04
N ARG A 17 -4.53 0.07 15.43
CA ARG A 17 -5.75 0.48 14.72
C ARG A 17 -5.48 0.95 13.29
N GLY A 18 -4.45 1.77 13.10
CA GLY A 18 -4.04 2.25 11.78
C GLY A 18 -3.63 1.10 10.86
N MET A 19 -2.86 0.14 11.38
CA MET A 19 -2.45 -1.07 10.65
C MET A 19 -3.63 -1.97 10.29
N THR A 20 -4.59 -2.15 11.19
CA THR A 20 -5.83 -2.88 10.86
C THR A 20 -6.59 -2.20 9.73
N ALA A 21 -6.80 -0.88 9.82
CA ALA A 21 -7.50 -0.13 8.78
C ALA A 21 -6.77 -0.17 7.43
N TRP A 22 -5.43 -0.06 7.45
CA TRP A 22 -4.59 -0.20 6.26
C TRP A 22 -4.76 -1.57 5.62
N SER A 23 -4.61 -2.65 6.40
CA SER A 23 -4.75 -4.03 5.90
C SER A 23 -6.11 -4.29 5.29
N THR A 24 -7.20 -3.83 5.93
CA THR A 24 -8.56 -3.97 5.38
C THR A 24 -8.70 -3.27 4.03
N ASN A 25 -8.21 -2.04 3.91
CA ASN A 25 -8.30 -1.28 2.66
C ASN A 25 -7.39 -1.87 1.57
N ALA A 26 -6.17 -2.32 1.91
CA ALA A 26 -5.25 -2.95 0.97
C ALA A 26 -5.81 -4.27 0.42
N GLU A 27 -6.45 -5.08 1.27
CA GLU A 27 -7.16 -6.29 0.86
C GLU A 27 -8.35 -5.97 -0.06
N GLU A 28 -9.12 -4.93 0.25
CA GLU A 28 -10.24 -4.50 -0.59
C GLU A 28 -9.78 -4.06 -1.98
N VAL A 29 -8.72 -3.24 -2.05
CA VAL A 29 -8.11 -2.80 -3.31
C VAL A 29 -7.62 -4.02 -4.10
N SER A 30 -6.87 -4.92 -3.47
CA SER A 30 -6.33 -6.13 -4.11
C SER A 30 -7.42 -7.06 -4.64
N ARG A 31 -8.58 -7.11 -3.96
CA ARG A 31 -9.72 -7.93 -4.36
C ARG A 31 -10.57 -7.29 -5.46
N THR A 32 -10.73 -5.97 -5.45
CA THR A 32 -11.68 -5.25 -6.30
C THR A 32 -11.05 -4.79 -7.61
N LEU A 33 -9.79 -4.35 -7.58
CA LEU A 33 -9.09 -3.82 -8.75
C LEU A 33 -9.03 -4.80 -9.94
N PRO A 34 -8.74 -6.11 -9.75
CA PRO A 34 -8.72 -7.05 -10.88
C PRO A 34 -10.09 -7.17 -11.57
N LYS A 35 -11.19 -7.06 -10.81
CA LYS A 35 -12.55 -7.16 -11.35
C LYS A 35 -12.87 -5.93 -12.22
N LEU A 36 -12.59 -4.73 -11.70
CA LEU A 36 -12.80 -3.48 -12.43
C LEU A 36 -11.92 -3.42 -13.69
N THR A 37 -10.67 -3.87 -13.59
CA THR A 37 -9.75 -3.96 -14.73
C THR A 37 -10.32 -4.88 -15.81
N ALA A 38 -10.81 -6.07 -15.44
CA ALA A 38 -11.39 -7.01 -16.38
C ALA A 38 -12.67 -6.47 -17.05
N GLU A 39 -13.48 -5.68 -16.34
CA GLU A 39 -14.65 -5.00 -16.92
C GLU A 39 -14.24 -3.97 -17.98
N VAL A 40 -13.23 -3.15 -17.68
CA VAL A 40 -12.70 -2.18 -18.65
C VAL A 40 -12.13 -2.90 -19.88
N GLU A 41 -11.30 -3.93 -19.68
CA GLU A 41 -10.73 -4.72 -20.78
C GLU A 41 -11.82 -5.36 -21.64
N LYS A 42 -12.89 -5.88 -21.03
CA LYS A 42 -14.05 -6.43 -21.73
C LYS A 42 -14.78 -5.36 -22.55
N CYS A 43 -14.99 -4.17 -21.99
CA CYS A 43 -15.63 -3.06 -22.71
C CYS A 43 -14.79 -2.59 -23.90
N LEU A 44 -13.46 -2.55 -23.76
CA LEU A 44 -12.55 -2.22 -24.86
C LEU A 44 -12.56 -3.32 -25.93
N ALA A 45 -12.54 -4.59 -25.54
CA ALA A 45 -12.57 -5.72 -26.47
C ALA A 45 -13.87 -5.78 -27.30
N ALA A 46 -14.98 -5.25 -26.77
CA ALA A 46 -16.24 -5.15 -27.50
C ALA A 46 -16.20 -4.15 -28.67
N ALA A 47 -15.17 -3.30 -28.76
CA ALA A 47 -14.98 -2.30 -29.81
C ALA A 47 -16.26 -1.50 -30.17
N PRO A 48 -16.93 -0.85 -29.20
CA PRO A 48 -18.23 -0.19 -29.41
C PRO A 48 -18.16 1.02 -30.36
N TRP A 49 -16.97 1.48 -30.71
CA TRP A 49 -16.73 2.65 -31.57
C TRP A 49 -16.95 2.39 -33.06
N GLY A 50 -17.15 1.13 -33.48
CA GLY A 50 -17.43 0.77 -34.87
C GLY A 50 -16.21 0.84 -35.81
N VAL A 51 -16.40 0.42 -37.07
CA VAL A 51 -15.33 0.31 -38.09
C VAL A 51 -15.28 1.49 -39.07
N GLY A 52 -16.08 2.54 -38.82
CA GLY A 52 -16.11 3.76 -39.63
C GLY A 52 -14.91 4.66 -39.34
N ALA A 53 -14.78 5.74 -40.12
CA ALA A 53 -13.69 6.72 -39.96
C ALA A 53 -13.69 7.37 -38.56
N GLU A 54 -14.87 7.55 -37.97
CA GLU A 54 -15.07 8.06 -36.62
C GLU A 54 -14.58 7.06 -35.56
N GLY A 55 -14.85 5.77 -35.77
CA GLY A 55 -14.41 4.70 -34.87
C GLY A 55 -12.90 4.52 -34.90
N GLU A 56 -12.30 4.60 -36.08
CA GLU A 56 -10.84 4.57 -36.27
C GLU A 56 -10.16 5.80 -35.63
N ALA A 57 -10.74 6.99 -35.79
CA ALA A 57 -10.23 8.21 -35.15
C ALA A 57 -10.31 8.12 -33.63
N PHE A 58 -11.42 7.61 -33.09
CA PHE A 58 -11.56 7.34 -31.65
C PHE A 58 -10.52 6.32 -31.17
N TYR A 59 -10.35 5.20 -31.88
CA TYR A 59 -9.38 4.17 -31.53
C TYR A 59 -7.97 4.76 -31.40
N ARG A 60 -7.52 5.54 -32.39
CA ARG A 60 -6.19 6.16 -32.36
C ARG A 60 -6.02 7.18 -31.24
N ALA A 61 -7.03 8.02 -31.00
CA ALA A 61 -6.97 9.03 -29.95
C ALA A 61 -7.06 8.42 -28.54
N HIS A 62 -7.88 7.39 -28.37
CA HIS A 62 -8.17 6.78 -27.07
C HIS A 62 -7.15 5.72 -26.67
N LEU A 63 -6.64 4.94 -27.62
CA LEU A 63 -5.67 3.86 -27.39
C LEU A 63 -4.23 4.23 -27.81
N GLY A 64 -4.03 5.44 -28.32
CA GLY A 64 -2.70 6.01 -28.55
C GLY A 64 -1.91 6.16 -27.25
N ASP A 65 -0.58 6.08 -27.36
CA ASP A 65 0.36 6.29 -26.24
C ASP A 65 0.07 5.45 -24.98
N GLY A 66 -0.41 4.21 -25.17
CA GLY A 66 -0.69 3.26 -24.08
C GLY A 66 -2.12 3.33 -23.54
N GLY A 67 -2.87 4.40 -23.82
CA GLY A 67 -4.31 4.50 -23.56
C GLY A 67 -4.76 4.02 -22.16
N PRO A 68 -5.96 3.41 -22.05
CA PRO A 68 -6.45 2.82 -20.82
C PRO A 68 -5.57 1.69 -20.27
N THR A 69 -4.77 1.03 -21.12
CA THR A 69 -3.86 -0.04 -20.70
C THR A 69 -2.78 0.50 -19.76
N GLU A 70 -2.24 1.69 -20.03
CA GLU A 70 -1.27 2.31 -19.13
C GLU A 70 -1.89 2.68 -17.78
N MET A 71 -3.11 3.24 -17.79
CA MET A 71 -3.86 3.49 -16.55
C MET A 71 -4.07 2.20 -15.74
N ILE A 72 -4.49 1.11 -16.40
CA ILE A 72 -4.65 -0.21 -15.77
C ILE A 72 -3.34 -0.69 -15.13
N ASN A 73 -2.22 -0.56 -15.85
CA ASN A 73 -0.91 -0.97 -15.34
C ASN A 73 -0.47 -0.10 -14.15
N GLN A 74 -0.76 1.20 -14.17
CA GLN A 74 -0.51 2.09 -13.03
C GLN A 74 -1.35 1.69 -11.81
N CYS A 75 -2.63 1.36 -11.99
CA CYS A 75 -3.45 0.89 -10.89
C CYS A 75 -2.93 -0.41 -10.29
N LYS A 76 -2.47 -1.36 -11.12
CA LYS A 76 -1.88 -2.63 -10.65
C LYS A 76 -0.63 -2.39 -9.81
N ARG A 77 0.30 -1.56 -10.31
CA ARG A 77 1.52 -1.17 -9.58
C ARG A 77 1.20 -0.49 -8.25
N LEU A 78 0.25 0.46 -8.26
CA LEU A 78 -0.14 1.16 -7.04
C LEU A 78 -0.75 0.21 -6.00
N ALA A 79 -1.55 -0.77 -6.42
CA ALA A 79 -2.10 -1.78 -5.51
C ALA A 79 -1.00 -2.63 -4.86
N GLU A 80 0.01 -3.03 -5.63
CA GLU A 80 1.19 -3.76 -5.11
C GLU A 80 1.98 -2.89 -4.12
N GLU A 81 2.22 -1.63 -4.45
CA GLU A 81 2.92 -0.68 -3.58
C GLU A 81 2.17 -0.43 -2.26
N ILE A 82 0.84 -0.37 -2.28
CA ILE A 82 0.01 -0.24 -1.07
C ILE A 82 0.19 -1.45 -0.14
N VAL A 83 0.23 -2.65 -0.69
CA VAL A 83 0.43 -3.87 0.10
C VAL A 83 1.84 -3.90 0.69
N ASP A 84 2.86 -3.68 -0.13
CA ASP A 84 4.28 -3.69 0.28
C ASP A 84 4.57 -2.60 1.35
N ALA A 85 4.01 -1.40 1.20
CA ALA A 85 4.15 -0.34 2.18
C ALA A 85 3.60 -0.74 3.56
N GLY A 86 2.49 -1.49 3.59
CA GLY A 86 1.91 -2.02 4.84
C GLY A 86 2.84 -3.02 5.53
N ASP A 87 3.45 -3.92 4.77
CA ASP A 87 4.37 -4.92 5.31
C ASP A 87 5.67 -4.29 5.83
N ARG A 88 6.24 -3.34 5.07
CA ARG A 88 7.40 -2.57 5.52
C ARG A 88 7.14 -1.81 6.82
N LEU A 89 5.96 -1.19 6.93
CA LEU A 89 5.58 -0.47 8.14
C LEU A 89 5.45 -1.42 9.34
N ARG A 90 4.83 -2.59 9.15
CA ARG A 90 4.73 -3.62 10.20
C ARG A 90 6.10 -4.06 10.70
N HIS A 91 7.03 -4.36 9.78
CA HIS A 91 8.40 -4.71 10.13
C HIS A 91 9.12 -3.61 10.90
N ALA A 92 8.98 -2.34 10.48
CA ALA A 92 9.58 -1.21 11.18
C ALA A 92 9.04 -1.06 12.62
N ILE A 93 7.73 -1.24 12.80
CA ILE A 93 7.08 -1.22 14.12
C ILE A 93 7.59 -2.36 14.99
N ASP A 94 7.61 -3.58 14.48
CA ASP A 94 8.04 -4.77 15.23
C ASP A 94 9.51 -4.66 15.65
N ASN A 95 10.39 -4.20 14.76
CA ASN A 95 11.80 -3.96 15.07
C ASN A 95 12.00 -2.91 16.16
N THR A 96 11.24 -1.81 16.09
CA THR A 96 11.32 -0.74 17.09
C THR A 96 10.87 -1.26 18.46
N ARG A 97 9.78 -2.04 18.49
CA ARG A 97 9.26 -2.65 19.72
C ARG A 97 10.23 -3.65 20.34
N GLN A 98 10.88 -4.47 19.52
CA GLN A 98 11.90 -5.40 20.02
C GLN A 98 13.07 -4.64 20.62
N THR A 99 13.53 -3.59 19.94
CA THR A 99 14.63 -2.74 20.42
C THR A 99 14.27 -2.08 21.76
N ASP A 100 13.05 -1.55 21.90
CA ASP A 100 12.58 -0.97 23.16
C ASP A 100 12.55 -2.00 24.30
N ALA A 101 12.12 -3.24 24.02
CA ALA A 101 12.09 -4.32 25.00
C ALA A 101 13.50 -4.76 25.43
N ASP A 102 14.44 -4.83 24.49
CA ASP A 102 15.83 -5.18 24.76
C ASP A 102 16.51 -4.10 25.63
N ILE A 103 16.26 -2.82 25.34
CA ILE A 103 16.76 -1.69 26.15
C ILE A 103 16.19 -1.74 27.58
N ASP A 104 14.89 -1.96 27.73
CA ASP A 104 14.25 -2.04 29.07
C ASP A 104 14.80 -3.22 29.89
N HIS A 105 15.02 -4.37 29.25
CA HIS A 105 15.63 -5.53 29.87
C HIS A 105 17.06 -5.23 30.35
N ASP A 106 17.88 -4.61 29.52
CA ASP A 106 19.26 -4.26 29.86
C ASP A 106 19.34 -3.22 30.98
N LEU A 107 18.48 -2.19 30.95
CA LEU A 107 18.36 -1.20 32.02
C LEU A 107 17.93 -1.84 33.34
N THR A 108 16.97 -2.77 33.30
CA THR A 108 16.51 -3.52 34.47
C THR A 108 17.61 -4.42 35.04
N ARG A 109 18.47 -4.99 34.18
CA ARG A 109 19.61 -5.80 34.62
C ARG A 109 20.67 -4.93 35.31
N LEU A 110 21.08 -3.84 34.67
CA LEU A 110 22.09 -2.91 35.20
C LEU A 110 21.68 -2.30 36.55
N THR A 111 20.39 -2.00 36.73
CA THR A 111 19.88 -1.44 37.99
C THR A 111 19.76 -2.46 39.13
N ARG A 112 19.79 -3.77 38.84
CA ARG A 112 19.82 -4.84 39.85
C ARG A 112 21.23 -5.28 40.25
N GLU A 113 22.23 -5.01 39.42
CA GLU A 113 23.64 -5.36 39.65
C GLU A 113 24.41 -4.27 40.41
N VAL A 114 23.76 -3.13 40.72
CA VAL A 114 24.25 -2.02 41.57
C VAL A 114 23.60 -2.08 42.94
#